data_AF-A0A374NKN6-F1
#
_entry.id   AF-A0A374NKN6-F1
#
_cell.length_a   1.000
_cell.length_b   1.000
_cell.length_c   1.000
_cell.angle_alpha   90.00
_cell.angle_beta   90.00
_cell.angle_gamma   90.00
#
_symmetry.space_group_name_H-M   'P 1'
#
loop_
_entity.id
_entity.type
_entity.pdbx_description
1 polymer ?
#
loop_
_entity_poly.entity_id
_entity_poly.type
_entity_poly.pdbx_seq_one_letter_code
_entity_poly.pdbx_strand_id
1 'polypeptide(L)'
;MPIFLALYQVIRKIPAYIPQVKAVYMQVVTAIAGQAGAIDAINKIGKGLKSSYVTSLASDATKNQIIDTLNYFNADAWHKLAKAIPSAADVINTSSTHIIGMNDFFAGINVSQTPGFHPSIYWLIPILAALFQYLSAKTMKQPELDGNNPAAGMTKSMTVMMPLMSLYFCLVTPAGLGIYWVTSALFQCLQQVIINKYMDNADIDALVAKNKEKAAKKKAKGQKTFMERLMDTSAKADAAKEEIENPSARKTIKQIASINTKKIAGPEGTGAEDYANLDSVDISKLGEIGKKAYLVSQYEKEHGHTRGGKK
;
A
#
# COMPACT_ATOMS: atom_id res chain seq x y z
N MET A 1 4.51 3.33 -2.36
CA MET A 1 3.52 3.67 -1.32
C MET A 1 3.93 4.86 -0.45
N PRO A 2 5.15 4.95 0.14
CA PRO A 2 5.50 6.04 1.05
C PRO A 2 5.41 7.44 0.41
N ILE A 3 5.87 7.56 -0.83
CA ILE A 3 5.86 8.83 -1.58
C ILE A 3 4.43 9.31 -1.86
N PHE A 4 3.51 8.39 -2.18
CA PHE A 4 2.11 8.73 -2.44
C PHE A 4 1.42 9.29 -1.19
N LEU A 5 1.63 8.67 -0.04
CA LEU A 5 1.06 9.14 1.24
C LEU A 5 1.66 10.49 1.65
N ALA A 6 2.96 10.69 1.42
CA ALA A 6 3.62 11.97 1.66
C ALA A 6 3.06 13.08 0.75
N LEU A 7 2.97 12.83 -0.56
CA LEU A 7 2.39 13.77 -1.52
C LEU A 7 0.93 14.10 -1.20
N TYR A 8 0.13 13.10 -0.83
CA TYR A 8 -1.25 13.30 -0.42
C TYR A 8 -1.36 14.26 0.77
N GLN A 9 -0.52 14.10 1.79
CA GLN A 9 -0.54 14.99 2.96
C GLN A 9 -0.10 16.41 2.59
N VAL A 10 0.90 16.55 1.72
CA VAL A 10 1.40 17.85 1.27
C VAL A 10 0.35 18.60 0.45
N ILE A 11 -0.26 17.95 -0.55
CA ILE A 11 -1.28 18.58 -1.42
C ILE A 11 -2.53 18.95 -0.62
N ARG A 12 -2.88 18.16 0.40
CA ARG A 12 -4.06 18.43 1.23
C ARG A 12 -3.84 19.61 2.19
N LYS A 13 -2.60 19.87 2.59
CA LYS A 13 -2.25 20.96 3.52
C LYS A 13 -1.07 21.77 2.97
N ILE A 14 -1.20 22.28 1.74
CA ILE A 14 -0.14 23.03 1.05
C ILE A 14 0.48 24.12 1.96
N PRO A 15 -0.31 24.94 2.69
CA PRO A 15 0.24 25.99 3.55
C PRO A 15 1.03 25.46 4.75
N ALA A 16 0.82 24.21 5.18
CA ALA A 16 1.59 23.63 6.27
C ALA A 16 3.02 23.26 5.85
N TYR A 17 3.24 23.01 4.56
CA TYR A 17 4.51 22.51 4.03
C TYR A 17 5.26 23.51 3.14
N ILE A 18 4.57 24.53 2.60
CA ILE A 18 5.18 25.56 1.74
C ILE A 18 5.09 26.93 2.45
N PRO A 19 6.20 27.42 3.04
CA PRO A 19 6.21 28.67 3.81
C PRO A 19 5.72 29.89 3.03
N GLN A 20 6.04 29.97 1.73
CA GLN A 20 5.61 31.07 0.87
C GLN A 20 4.09 31.09 0.70
N VAL A 21 3.48 29.91 0.50
CA VAL A 21 2.02 29.77 0.46
C VAL A 21 1.44 30.19 1.82
N LYS A 22 2.00 29.67 2.92
CA LYS A 22 1.57 30.01 4.28
C LYS A 22 1.55 31.51 4.54
N ALA A 23 2.55 32.23 4.06
CA ALA A 23 2.67 33.68 4.24
C ALA A 23 1.47 34.43 3.65
N VAL A 24 0.98 34.01 2.47
CA VAL A 24 -0.20 34.62 1.83
C VAL A 24 -1.47 34.34 2.65
N TYR A 25 -1.66 33.11 3.14
CA TYR A 25 -2.80 32.82 4.03
C TYR A 25 -2.73 33.59 5.35
N MET A 26 -1.53 33.78 5.90
CA MET A 26 -1.34 34.54 7.14
C MET A 26 -1.72 36.01 7.00
N GLN A 27 -1.62 36.61 5.80
CA GLN A 27 -2.12 37.97 5.54
C GLN A 27 -3.62 38.05 5.79
N VAL A 28 -4.39 37.09 5.25
CA VAL A 28 -5.84 37.00 5.49
C VAL A 28 -6.14 36.75 6.96
N VAL A 29 -5.51 35.75 7.58
CA VAL A 29 -5.76 35.39 8.98
C VAL A 29 -5.47 36.56 9.91
N THR A 30 -4.46 37.36 9.62
CA THR A 30 -4.13 38.56 10.41
C THR A 30 -5.15 39.68 10.20
N ALA A 31 -5.62 39.89 8.97
CA ALA A 31 -6.62 40.92 8.67
C ALA A 31 -8.01 40.63 9.28
N ILE A 32 -8.36 39.35 9.44
CA ILE A 32 -9.62 38.93 10.05
C ILE A 32 -9.49 38.66 11.56
N ALA A 33 -8.27 38.69 12.11
CA ALA A 33 -8.04 38.43 13.53
C ALA A 33 -8.73 39.50 14.38
N GLY A 34 -9.49 39.07 15.40
CA GLY A 34 -10.21 39.97 16.30
C GLY A 34 -11.48 40.59 15.69
N GLN A 35 -11.85 40.25 14.46
CA GLN A 35 -13.11 40.71 13.87
C GLN A 35 -14.28 39.85 14.34
N ALA A 36 -15.29 40.52 14.93
CA ALA A 36 -16.50 39.85 15.41
C ALA A 36 -17.22 39.14 14.25
N GLY A 37 -17.57 37.87 14.45
CA GLY A 37 -18.28 37.06 13.45
C GLY A 37 -17.41 36.50 12.31
N ALA A 38 -16.09 36.73 12.30
CA ALA A 38 -15.21 36.20 11.25
C ALA A 38 -15.20 34.65 11.23
N ILE A 39 -15.10 34.02 12.40
CA ILE A 39 -15.12 32.55 12.53
C ILE A 39 -16.47 31.98 12.10
N ASP A 40 -17.58 32.64 12.45
CA ASP A 40 -18.92 32.22 12.06
C ASP A 40 -19.13 32.31 10.55
N ALA A 41 -18.62 33.39 9.92
CA ALA A 41 -18.62 33.54 8.47
C ALA A 41 -17.83 32.42 7.79
N ILE A 42 -16.62 32.12 8.27
CA ILE A 42 -15.79 31.02 7.77
C ILE A 42 -16.53 29.68 7.91
N ASN A 43 -17.11 29.41 9.07
CA ASN A 43 -17.86 28.16 9.32
C ASN A 43 -19.08 28.03 8.40
N LYS A 44 -19.83 29.11 8.19
CA LYS A 44 -21.00 29.13 7.32
C LYS A 44 -20.61 28.87 5.86
N ILE A 45 -19.55 29.52 5.39
CA ILE A 45 -19.02 29.30 4.03
C ILE A 45 -18.48 27.88 3.89
N GLY A 46 -17.70 27.41 4.86
CA GLY A 46 -17.11 26.07 4.89
C GLY A 46 -18.14 24.95 4.79
N LYS A 47 -19.26 25.06 5.50
CA LYS A 47 -20.39 24.11 5.38
C LYS A 47 -20.94 24.03 3.95
N GLY A 48 -20.93 25.14 3.21
CA GLY A 48 -21.40 25.22 1.83
C GLY A 48 -20.51 24.49 0.82
N LEU A 49 -19.23 24.24 1.15
CA LEU A 49 -18.26 23.58 0.27
C LEU A 49 -18.46 22.05 0.17
N LYS A 50 -19.30 21.46 1.03
CA LYS A 50 -19.57 20.00 1.08
C LYS A 50 -18.30 19.13 1.11
N SER A 51 -17.21 19.64 1.66
CA SER A 51 -15.94 18.93 1.81
C SER A 51 -15.88 18.24 3.17
N SER A 52 -15.59 16.93 3.19
CA SER A 52 -15.37 16.17 4.43
C SER A 52 -14.13 16.62 5.21
N TYR A 53 -13.28 17.46 4.60
CA TYR A 53 -12.04 17.94 5.19
C TYR A 53 -12.17 19.30 5.88
N VAL A 54 -13.29 20.00 5.68
CA VAL A 54 -13.56 21.28 6.33
C VAL A 54 -14.32 21.01 7.62
N THR A 55 -13.66 21.20 8.74
CA THR A 55 -14.25 21.09 10.09
C THR A 55 -14.68 22.45 10.60
N SER A 56 -15.73 22.49 11.43
CA SER A 56 -16.12 23.73 12.11
C SER A 56 -15.02 24.19 13.07
N LEU A 57 -14.66 25.46 12.96
CA LEU A 57 -13.73 26.15 13.83
C LEU A 57 -14.41 26.57 15.13
N ALA A 58 -13.73 26.38 16.25
CA ALA A 58 -14.11 26.97 17.52
C ALA A 58 -13.83 28.49 17.52
N SER A 59 -14.44 29.22 18.46
CA SER A 59 -14.25 30.67 18.59
C SER A 59 -12.80 31.08 18.89
N ASP A 60 -12.05 30.19 19.54
CA ASP A 60 -10.63 30.33 19.89
C ASP A 60 -9.69 29.61 18.91
N ALA A 61 -10.17 29.30 17.70
CA ALA A 61 -9.39 28.57 16.70
C ALA A 61 -8.03 29.23 16.43
N THR A 62 -7.00 28.40 16.43
CA THR A 62 -5.63 28.83 16.15
C THR A 62 -5.50 29.31 14.71
N LYS A 63 -4.50 30.17 14.44
CA LYS A 63 -4.18 30.64 13.08
C LYS A 63 -4.01 29.48 12.10
N ASN A 64 -3.36 28.38 12.51
CA ASN A 64 -3.16 27.21 11.66
C ASN A 64 -4.48 26.49 11.34
N GLN A 65 -5.41 26.39 12.30
CA GLN A 65 -6.74 25.80 12.03
C GLN A 65 -7.55 26.66 11.05
N ILE A 66 -7.47 27.99 11.17
CA ILE A 66 -8.09 28.90 10.20
C ILE A 66 -7.48 28.70 8.80
N ILE A 67 -6.15 28.63 8.70
CA ILE A 67 -5.46 28.36 7.43
C ILE A 67 -5.89 27.03 6.82
N ASP A 68 -5.96 25.97 7.63
CA ASP A 68 -6.38 24.63 7.19
C ASP A 68 -7.79 24.66 6.58
N THR A 69 -8.71 25.45 7.14
CA THR A 69 -10.06 25.63 6.59
C THR A 69 -10.06 26.47 5.32
N LEU A 70 -9.36 27.61 5.33
CA LEU A 70 -9.25 28.50 4.18
C LEU A 70 -8.59 27.82 2.97
N ASN A 71 -7.73 26.82 3.19
CA ASN A 71 -7.07 26.07 2.14
C ASN A 71 -8.03 25.38 1.17
N TYR A 72 -9.27 25.11 1.59
CA TYR A 72 -10.30 24.49 0.74
C TYR A 72 -11.24 25.49 0.08
N PHE A 73 -11.05 26.80 0.28
CA PHE A 73 -11.92 27.81 -0.32
C PHE A 73 -11.67 27.90 -1.82
N ASN A 74 -12.73 27.75 -2.61
CA ASN A 74 -12.75 28.06 -4.03
C ASN A 74 -12.99 29.57 -4.25
N ALA A 75 -12.94 30.03 -5.50
CA ALA A 75 -13.11 31.44 -5.84
C ALA A 75 -14.41 32.05 -5.27
N ASP A 76 -15.53 31.32 -5.33
CA ASP A 76 -16.82 31.75 -4.79
C ASP A 76 -16.81 31.86 -3.25
N ALA A 77 -16.16 30.92 -2.56
CA ALA A 77 -15.99 30.98 -1.10
C ALA A 77 -15.13 32.17 -0.66
N TRP A 78 -14.05 32.47 -1.40
CA TRP A 78 -13.23 33.65 -1.15
C TRP A 78 -14.01 34.96 -1.36
N HIS A 79 -14.80 35.04 -2.43
CA HIS A 79 -15.67 36.20 -2.69
C HIS A 79 -16.74 36.38 -1.61
N LYS A 80 -17.35 35.28 -1.14
CA LYS A 80 -18.30 35.29 -0.01
C LYS A 80 -17.62 35.75 1.28
N LEU A 81 -16.38 35.36 1.53
CA LEU A 81 -15.62 35.79 2.70
C LEU A 81 -15.32 37.28 2.66
N ALA A 82 -14.85 37.81 1.52
CA ALA A 82 -14.61 39.23 1.33
C ALA A 82 -15.87 40.07 1.57
N LYS A 83 -17.03 39.59 1.09
CA LYS A 83 -18.32 40.23 1.32
C LYS A 83 -18.78 40.19 2.79
N ALA A 84 -18.45 39.12 3.51
CA ALA A 84 -18.82 38.94 4.91
C ALA A 84 -17.96 39.78 5.87
N ILE A 85 -16.74 40.15 5.47
CA ILE A 85 -15.80 40.94 6.28
C ILE A 85 -15.29 42.13 5.44
N PRO A 86 -16.12 43.18 5.24
CA PRO A 86 -15.79 44.28 4.32
C PRO A 86 -14.48 45.02 4.68
N SER A 87 -14.18 45.13 5.98
CA SER A 87 -12.95 45.73 6.52
C SER A 87 -11.66 44.98 6.13
N ALA A 88 -11.76 43.71 5.73
CA ALA A 88 -10.63 42.90 5.26
C ALA A 88 -10.74 42.54 3.77
N ALA A 89 -11.75 43.05 3.06
CA ALA A 89 -12.07 42.62 1.71
C ALA A 89 -10.91 42.78 0.73
N ASP A 90 -10.18 43.90 0.76
CA ASP A 90 -9.05 44.16 -0.14
C ASP A 90 -7.91 43.16 0.07
N VAL A 91 -7.59 42.86 1.33
CA VAL A 91 -6.57 41.87 1.69
C VAL A 91 -7.03 40.47 1.28
N ILE A 92 -8.30 40.13 1.49
CA ILE A 92 -8.88 38.85 1.08
C ILE A 92 -8.84 38.69 -0.45
N ASN A 93 -9.28 39.69 -1.21
CA ASN A 93 -9.32 39.64 -2.68
C ASN A 93 -7.90 39.53 -3.27
N THR A 94 -6.96 40.32 -2.76
CA THR A 94 -5.55 40.27 -3.19
C THR A 94 -4.93 38.91 -2.87
N SER A 95 -5.04 38.46 -1.62
CA SER A 95 -4.44 37.20 -1.17
C SER A 95 -5.07 35.98 -1.84
N SER A 96 -6.40 35.97 -2.01
CA SER A 96 -7.11 34.86 -2.67
C SER A 96 -6.74 34.74 -4.14
N THR A 97 -6.54 35.86 -4.85
CA THR A 97 -6.05 35.84 -6.25
C THR A 97 -4.69 35.17 -6.34
N HIS A 98 -3.76 35.52 -5.43
CA HIS A 98 -2.45 34.85 -5.35
C HIS A 98 -2.58 33.36 -5.00
N ILE A 99 -3.42 33.00 -4.02
CA ILE A 99 -3.64 31.61 -3.60
C ILE A 99 -4.20 30.76 -4.74
N ILE A 100 -5.22 31.27 -5.44
CA ILE A 100 -5.85 30.56 -6.56
C ILE A 100 -4.83 30.38 -7.68
N GLY A 101 -4.12 31.44 -8.06
CA GLY A 101 -3.10 31.37 -9.11
C GLY A 101 -1.94 30.41 -8.79
N MET A 102 -1.55 30.28 -7.51
CA MET A 102 -0.53 29.29 -7.10
C MET A 102 -1.02 27.85 -7.16
N ASN A 103 -2.33 27.64 -7.01
CA ASN A 103 -2.96 26.32 -7.04
C ASN A 103 -3.46 25.95 -8.44
N ASP A 104 -3.54 26.89 -9.37
CA ASP A 104 -3.94 26.64 -10.75
C ASP A 104 -2.81 25.97 -11.52
N PHE A 105 -3.08 24.75 -11.97
CA PHE A 105 -2.26 23.98 -12.88
C PHE A 105 -2.81 24.09 -14.31
N PHE A 106 -2.00 23.62 -15.26
CA PHE A 106 -2.23 23.71 -16.71
C PHE A 106 -3.70 23.58 -17.12
N ALA A 107 -4.13 24.46 -18.02
CA ALA A 107 -5.50 24.55 -18.55
C ALA A 107 -6.60 24.89 -17.51
N GLY A 108 -6.26 25.58 -16.42
CA GLY A 108 -7.23 26.03 -15.40
C GLY A 108 -7.69 24.92 -14.46
N ILE A 109 -6.92 23.84 -14.37
CA ILE A 109 -7.15 22.74 -13.43
C ILE A 109 -6.52 23.13 -12.10
N ASN A 110 -7.34 23.42 -11.09
CA ASN A 110 -6.80 23.69 -9.77
C ASN A 110 -6.39 22.39 -9.05
N VAL A 111 -5.13 22.28 -8.60
CA VAL A 111 -4.57 21.03 -8.05
C VAL A 111 -5.18 20.63 -6.71
N SER A 112 -5.78 21.56 -5.98
CA SER A 112 -6.39 21.27 -4.68
C SER A 112 -7.85 20.81 -4.81
N GLN A 113 -8.48 21.04 -5.97
CA GLN A 113 -9.87 20.64 -6.20
C GLN A 113 -9.97 19.15 -6.51
N THR A 114 -11.02 18.52 -6.01
CA THR A 114 -11.33 17.11 -6.29
C THR A 114 -12.29 17.03 -7.49
N PRO A 115 -12.04 16.16 -8.48
CA PRO A 115 -12.91 16.04 -9.66
C PRO A 115 -14.37 15.72 -9.31
N GLY A 116 -14.58 14.82 -8.34
CA GLY A 116 -15.91 14.39 -7.90
C GLY A 116 -16.73 13.67 -8.98
N PHE A 117 -17.98 13.37 -8.67
CA PHE A 117 -18.88 12.60 -9.54
C PHE A 117 -19.71 13.47 -10.50
N HIS A 118 -19.35 14.73 -10.66
CA HIS A 118 -20.05 15.69 -11.52
C HIS A 118 -19.22 15.95 -12.78
N PRO A 119 -19.82 15.96 -13.98
CA PRO A 119 -19.10 16.26 -15.21
C PRO A 119 -18.36 17.59 -15.11
N SER A 120 -17.04 17.56 -15.29
CA SER A 120 -16.18 18.74 -15.29
C SER A 120 -14.90 18.46 -16.07
N ILE A 121 -14.14 19.51 -16.38
CA ILE A 121 -12.82 19.37 -17.03
C ILE A 121 -11.87 18.46 -16.23
N TYR A 122 -12.08 18.36 -14.91
CA TYR A 122 -11.31 17.51 -14.01
C TYR A 122 -11.47 16.01 -14.28
N TRP A 123 -12.51 15.57 -15.01
CA TRP A 123 -12.68 14.16 -15.40
C TRP A 123 -11.64 13.65 -16.39
N LEU A 124 -10.91 14.55 -17.06
CA LEU A 124 -9.76 14.14 -17.87
C LEU A 124 -8.73 13.37 -17.03
N ILE A 125 -8.54 13.73 -15.76
CA ILE A 125 -7.58 13.09 -14.86
C ILE A 125 -7.92 11.62 -14.60
N PRO A 126 -9.09 11.26 -14.03
CA PRO A 126 -9.45 9.87 -13.77
C PRO A 126 -9.57 9.03 -15.05
N ILE A 127 -10.01 9.62 -16.16
CA ILE A 127 -10.09 8.92 -17.46
C ILE A 127 -8.69 8.57 -17.98
N LEU A 128 -7.76 9.53 -17.98
CA LEU A 128 -6.38 9.29 -18.40
C LEU A 128 -5.67 8.30 -17.47
N ALA A 129 -5.94 8.38 -16.16
CA ALA A 129 -5.38 7.44 -15.18
C ALA A 129 -5.81 6.02 -15.49
N ALA A 130 -7.12 5.80 -15.69
CA ALA A 130 -7.66 4.49 -16.03
C ALA A 130 -7.12 3.99 -17.38
N LEU A 131 -7.06 4.88 -18.39
CA LEU A 131 -6.56 4.55 -19.72
C LEU A 131 -5.10 4.10 -19.69
N PHE A 132 -4.20 4.89 -19.10
CA PHE A 132 -2.77 4.52 -19.06
C PHE A 132 -2.53 3.29 -18.19
N GLN A 133 -3.30 3.11 -17.13
CA GLN A 133 -3.21 1.91 -16.31
C GLN A 133 -3.67 0.65 -17.04
N TYR A 134 -4.76 0.77 -17.81
CA TYR A 134 -5.25 -0.31 -18.66
C TYR A 134 -4.25 -0.65 -19.77
N LEU A 135 -3.67 0.36 -20.44
CA LEU A 135 -2.64 0.15 -21.46
C LEU A 135 -1.38 -0.48 -20.90
N SER A 136 -0.93 -0.03 -19.72
CA SER A 136 0.20 -0.63 -18.99
C SER A 136 -0.07 -2.11 -18.67
N ALA A 137 -1.24 -2.43 -18.13
CA ALA A 137 -1.62 -3.80 -17.82
C ALA A 137 -1.73 -4.69 -19.06
N LYS A 138 -2.27 -4.17 -20.17
CA LYS A 138 -2.41 -4.89 -21.44
C LYS A 138 -1.07 -5.12 -22.15
N THR A 139 -0.11 -4.23 -21.96
CA THR A 139 1.23 -4.36 -22.57
C THR A 139 2.17 -5.24 -21.76
N MET A 140 1.86 -5.57 -20.51
CA MET A 140 2.61 -6.61 -19.80
C MET A 140 2.36 -7.98 -20.44
N LYS A 141 3.43 -8.67 -20.87
CA LYS A 141 3.36 -10.06 -21.34
C LYS A 141 2.92 -10.95 -20.17
N GLN A 142 1.64 -11.28 -20.10
CA GLN A 142 1.11 -12.24 -19.14
C GLN A 142 1.35 -13.66 -19.68
N PRO A 143 1.75 -14.63 -18.85
CA PRO A 143 1.83 -16.02 -19.28
C PRO A 143 0.45 -16.49 -19.74
N GLU A 144 0.38 -17.13 -20.90
CA GLU A 144 -0.85 -17.75 -21.38
C GLU A 144 -1.23 -18.87 -20.41
N LEU A 145 -2.30 -18.64 -19.65
CA LEU A 145 -2.86 -19.60 -18.72
C LEU A 145 -4.16 -20.14 -19.33
N ASP A 146 -4.33 -21.45 -19.29
CA ASP A 146 -5.54 -22.13 -19.73
C ASP A 146 -6.78 -21.55 -19.02
N GLY A 147 -7.89 -21.40 -19.74
CA GLY A 147 -9.12 -20.76 -19.26
C GLY A 147 -9.79 -21.48 -18.09
N ASN A 148 -9.48 -22.77 -17.89
CA ASN A 148 -9.92 -23.55 -16.74
C ASN A 148 -9.05 -23.37 -15.48
N ASN A 149 -7.94 -22.64 -15.57
CA ASN A 149 -7.08 -22.37 -14.43
C ASN A 149 -7.62 -21.17 -13.62
N PRO A 150 -7.88 -21.30 -12.30
CA PRO A 150 -8.24 -20.18 -11.44
C PRO A 150 -7.29 -18.97 -11.52
N ALA A 151 -6.03 -19.20 -11.87
CA ALA A 151 -5.03 -18.16 -12.09
C ALA A 151 -5.33 -17.27 -13.32
N ALA A 152 -5.99 -17.78 -14.37
CA ALA A 152 -6.37 -16.99 -15.54
C ALA A 152 -7.44 -15.93 -15.20
N GLY A 153 -8.40 -16.30 -14.35
CA GLY A 153 -9.42 -15.37 -13.83
C GLY A 153 -8.82 -14.27 -12.96
N MET A 154 -7.81 -14.61 -12.14
CA MET A 154 -7.08 -13.65 -11.31
C MET A 154 -6.31 -12.62 -12.16
N THR A 155 -5.64 -13.09 -13.21
CA THR A 155 -4.91 -12.25 -14.16
C THR A 155 -5.84 -11.28 -14.90
N LYS A 156 -7.00 -11.75 -15.39
CA LYS A 156 -8.00 -10.90 -16.05
C LYS A 156 -8.60 -9.86 -15.10
N SER A 157 -8.87 -10.26 -13.86
CA SER A 157 -9.36 -9.36 -12.82
C SER A 157 -8.37 -8.22 -12.56
N MET A 158 -7.07 -8.51 -12.47
CA MET A 158 -6.04 -7.50 -12.26
C MET A 158 -5.97 -6.48 -13.40
N THR A 159 -6.12 -6.91 -14.65
CA THR A 159 -6.08 -6.03 -15.84
C THR A 159 -7.27 -5.07 -15.92
N VAL A 160 -8.42 -5.42 -15.33
CA VAL A 160 -9.66 -4.60 -15.41
C VAL A 160 -9.96 -3.87 -14.09
N MET A 161 -9.83 -4.56 -12.96
CA MET A 161 -10.16 -4.00 -11.64
C MET A 161 -9.20 -2.90 -11.22
N MET A 162 -7.91 -3.05 -11.53
CA MET A 162 -6.89 -2.10 -11.10
C MET A 162 -7.06 -0.72 -11.77
N PRO A 163 -7.31 -0.63 -13.10
CA PRO A 163 -7.71 0.62 -13.74
C PRO A 163 -9.00 1.24 -13.19
N LEU A 164 -10.01 0.42 -12.88
CA LEU A 164 -11.27 0.92 -12.30
C LEU A 164 -11.07 1.50 -10.91
N MET A 165 -10.25 0.85 -10.08
CA MET A 165 -9.85 1.41 -8.78
C MET A 165 -9.07 2.72 -8.95
N SER A 166 -8.16 2.78 -9.93
CA SER A 166 -7.43 4.00 -10.26
C SER A 166 -8.37 5.15 -10.66
N LEU A 167 -9.39 4.85 -11.46
CA LEU A 167 -10.43 5.81 -11.86
C LEU A 167 -11.16 6.35 -10.63
N TYR A 168 -11.64 5.46 -9.77
CA TYR A 168 -12.35 5.83 -8.54
C TYR A 168 -11.48 6.67 -7.61
N PHE A 169 -10.23 6.28 -7.38
CA PHE A 169 -9.31 7.04 -6.54
C PHE A 169 -9.06 8.44 -7.09
N CYS A 170 -8.86 8.58 -8.40
CA CYS A 170 -8.67 9.89 -9.02
C CYS A 170 -9.94 10.74 -9.01
N LEU A 171 -11.14 10.15 -8.93
CA LEU A 171 -12.39 10.92 -8.76
C LEU A 171 -12.53 11.52 -7.36
N VAL A 172 -12.10 10.80 -6.32
CA VAL A 172 -12.33 11.19 -4.92
C VAL A 172 -11.14 11.91 -4.27
N THR A 173 -9.97 11.91 -4.92
CA THR A 173 -8.76 12.58 -4.42
C THR A 173 -8.51 13.91 -5.14
N PRO A 174 -7.74 14.84 -4.53
CA PRO A 174 -7.39 16.11 -5.17
C PRO A 174 -6.72 15.92 -6.53
N ALA A 175 -7.02 16.80 -7.47
CA ALA A 175 -6.55 16.76 -8.85
C ALA A 175 -5.03 16.67 -8.97
N GLY A 176 -4.27 17.36 -8.10
CA GLY A 176 -2.81 17.29 -8.06
C GLY A 176 -2.29 15.87 -7.82
N LEU A 177 -2.98 15.10 -6.98
CA LEU A 177 -2.64 13.70 -6.72
C LEU A 177 -2.97 12.82 -7.92
N GLY A 178 -4.13 13.07 -8.54
CA GLY A 178 -4.53 12.38 -9.77
C GLY A 178 -3.55 12.65 -10.92
N ILE A 179 -3.07 13.88 -11.09
CA ILE A 179 -2.05 14.24 -12.10
C ILE A 179 -0.75 13.48 -11.86
N TYR A 180 -0.29 13.38 -10.61
CA TYR A 180 0.86 12.54 -10.25
C TYR A 180 0.63 11.08 -10.66
N TRP A 181 -0.58 10.56 -10.43
CA TRP A 181 -0.94 9.18 -10.74
C TRP A 181 -0.96 8.94 -12.26
N VAL A 182 -1.58 9.83 -13.02
CA VAL A 182 -1.61 9.82 -14.50
C VAL A 182 -0.20 9.85 -15.06
N THR A 183 0.64 10.76 -14.56
CA THR A 183 2.02 10.95 -15.04
C THR A 183 2.85 9.68 -14.76
N SER A 184 2.71 9.11 -13.56
CA SER A 184 3.39 7.87 -13.19
C SER A 184 2.96 6.68 -14.06
N ALA A 185 1.66 6.53 -14.30
CA ALA A 185 1.11 5.48 -15.17
C ALA A 185 1.56 5.67 -16.63
N LEU A 186 1.64 6.92 -17.11
CA LEU A 186 2.15 7.25 -18.44
C LEU A 186 3.62 6.83 -18.59
N PHE A 187 4.49 7.19 -17.64
CA PHE A 187 5.89 6.79 -17.68
C PHE A 187 6.05 5.27 -17.63
N GLN A 188 5.28 4.59 -16.80
CA GLN A 188 5.30 3.13 -16.74
C GLN A 188 4.85 2.49 -18.06
N CYS A 189 3.76 2.99 -18.65
CA CYS A 189 3.29 2.53 -19.95
C CYS A 189 4.35 2.74 -21.04
N LEU A 190 5.00 3.92 -21.06
CA LEU A 190 6.05 4.23 -22.03
C LEU A 190 7.25 3.30 -21.86
N GLN A 191 7.71 3.08 -20.63
CA GLN A 191 8.79 2.14 -20.32
C GLN A 191 8.42 0.72 -20.77
N GLN A 192 7.20 0.27 -20.49
CA GLN A 192 6.72 -1.06 -20.87
C GLN A 192 6.73 -1.24 -22.39
N VAL A 193 6.27 -0.24 -23.15
CA VAL A 193 6.29 -0.26 -24.63
C VAL A 193 7.72 -0.33 -25.16
N ILE A 194 8.64 0.47 -24.60
CA ILE A 194 10.06 0.46 -25.00
C ILE A 194 10.70 -0.90 -24.70
N ILE A 195 10.46 -1.46 -23.51
CA ILE A 195 10.99 -2.78 -23.11
C ILE A 195 10.45 -3.87 -24.02
N ASN A 196 9.15 -3.88 -24.29
CA ASN A 196 8.54 -4.87 -25.19
C ASN A 196 9.16 -4.80 -26.57
N LYS A 197 9.30 -3.58 -27.13
CA LYS A 197 9.93 -3.36 -28.43
C LYS A 197 11.39 -3.82 -28.43
N TYR A 198 12.14 -3.59 -27.36
CA TYR A 198 13.52 -4.07 -27.24
C TYR A 198 13.57 -5.60 -27.16
N MET A 199 12.68 -6.22 -26.37
CA MET A 199 12.62 -7.68 -26.22
C MET A 199 12.20 -8.39 -27.50
N ASP A 200 11.30 -7.83 -28.29
CA ASP A 200 10.88 -8.42 -29.56
C ASP A 200 12.00 -8.40 -30.63
N ASN A 201 13.00 -7.53 -30.47
CA ASN A 201 14.18 -7.44 -31.34
C ASN A 201 15.45 -8.05 -30.73
N ALA A 202 15.40 -8.46 -29.46
CA ALA A 202 16.50 -9.13 -28.79
C ALA A 202 16.45 -10.63 -29.13
N ASP A 203 17.61 -11.27 -29.23
CA ASP A 203 17.71 -12.71 -29.50
C ASP A 203 17.22 -13.50 -28.25
N ILE A 204 15.91 -13.63 -28.12
CA ILE A 204 15.20 -14.20 -26.96
C ILE A 204 15.72 -15.61 -26.68
N ASP A 205 16.10 -16.37 -27.70
CA ASP A 205 16.64 -17.73 -27.56
C ASP A 205 18.00 -17.74 -26.85
N ALA A 206 18.88 -16.79 -27.14
CA ALA A 206 20.16 -16.64 -26.44
C ALA A 206 19.96 -16.20 -24.97
N LEU A 207 18.97 -15.34 -24.71
CA LEU A 207 18.63 -14.90 -23.34
C LEU A 207 17.93 -15.99 -22.53
N VAL A 208 17.06 -16.80 -23.15
CA VAL A 208 16.40 -17.96 -22.54
C VAL A 208 17.42 -19.06 -22.25
N ALA A 209 18.36 -19.33 -23.16
CA ALA A 209 19.46 -20.26 -22.91
C ALA A 209 20.33 -19.81 -21.72
N LYS A 210 20.72 -18.53 -21.68
CA LYS A 210 21.51 -17.95 -20.58
C LYS A 210 20.76 -17.93 -19.25
N ASN A 211 19.45 -17.71 -19.26
CA ASN A 211 18.61 -17.78 -18.06
C ASN A 211 18.37 -19.22 -17.59
N LYS A 212 18.18 -20.18 -18.50
CA LYS A 212 18.11 -21.61 -18.18
C LYS A 212 19.41 -22.11 -17.56
N GLU A 213 20.57 -21.69 -18.10
CA GLU A 213 21.88 -22.03 -17.56
C GLU A 213 22.11 -21.39 -16.17
N LYS A 214 21.74 -20.10 -15.99
CA LYS A 214 21.80 -19.44 -14.68
C LYS A 214 20.84 -20.06 -13.66
N ALA A 215 19.64 -20.47 -14.07
CA ALA A 215 18.67 -21.15 -13.22
C ALA A 215 19.14 -22.56 -12.84
N ALA A 216 19.72 -23.30 -13.78
CA ALA A 216 20.35 -24.60 -13.54
C ALA A 216 21.57 -24.46 -12.61
N LYS A 217 22.41 -23.44 -12.78
CA LYS A 217 23.52 -23.12 -11.87
C LYS A 217 23.04 -22.72 -10.47
N LYS A 218 21.92 -22.00 -10.34
CA LYS A 218 21.32 -21.68 -9.03
C LYS A 218 20.71 -22.89 -8.34
N LYS A 219 20.03 -23.77 -9.10
CA LYS A 219 19.53 -25.07 -8.60
C LYS A 219 20.66 -26.01 -8.20
N ALA A 220 21.72 -26.11 -9.01
CA ALA A 220 22.91 -26.91 -8.70
C ALA A 220 23.68 -26.38 -7.46
N LYS A 221 23.59 -25.08 -7.19
CA LYS A 221 24.11 -24.46 -5.95
C LYS A 221 23.12 -24.54 -4.77
N GLY A 222 22.01 -25.27 -4.87
CA GLY A 222 21.03 -25.44 -3.80
C GLY A 222 20.29 -24.15 -3.40
N GLN A 223 20.34 -23.09 -4.23
CA GLN A 223 19.66 -21.83 -3.94
C GLN A 223 18.20 -21.92 -4.33
N LYS A 224 17.32 -22.05 -3.32
CA LYS A 224 15.86 -21.97 -3.51
C LYS A 224 15.48 -20.67 -4.22
N THR A 225 14.67 -20.80 -5.27
CA THR A 225 14.17 -19.63 -6.00
C THR A 225 13.20 -18.83 -5.11
N PHE A 226 12.98 -17.55 -5.44
CA PHE A 226 12.01 -16.72 -4.70
C PHE A 226 10.62 -17.38 -4.66
N MET A 227 10.17 -17.94 -5.78
CA MET A 227 8.89 -18.64 -5.89
C MET A 227 8.82 -19.89 -4.99
N GLU A 228 9.91 -20.65 -4.92
CA GLU A 228 10.00 -21.86 -4.09
C GLU A 228 10.00 -21.54 -2.59
N ARG A 229 10.66 -20.45 -2.19
CA ARG A 229 10.58 -19.93 -0.82
C ARG A 229 9.17 -19.44 -0.48
N LEU A 230 8.48 -18.84 -1.45
CA LEU A 230 7.13 -18.32 -1.28
C LEU A 230 6.11 -19.47 -1.16
N MET A 231 6.26 -20.53 -1.97
CA MET A 231 5.49 -21.77 -1.85
C MET A 231 5.76 -22.50 -0.53
N ASP A 232 7.01 -22.57 -0.08
CA ASP A 232 7.33 -23.12 1.24
C ASP A 232 6.67 -22.31 2.37
N THR A 233 6.56 -20.99 2.20
CA THR A 233 5.98 -20.09 3.19
C THR A 233 4.45 -20.18 3.19
N SER A 234 3.83 -20.28 2.01
CA SER A 234 2.38 -20.49 1.89
C SER A 234 1.98 -21.86 2.42
N ALA A 235 2.68 -22.93 2.04
CA ALA A 235 2.42 -24.27 2.55
C ALA A 235 2.57 -24.36 4.08
N LYS A 236 3.53 -23.63 4.67
CA LYS A 236 3.65 -23.52 6.12
C LYS A 236 2.53 -22.71 6.77
N ALA A 237 2.06 -21.66 6.11
CA ALA A 237 0.93 -20.86 6.60
C ALA A 237 -0.39 -21.63 6.53
N ASP A 238 -0.58 -22.44 5.49
CA ASP A 238 -1.75 -23.31 5.32
C ASP A 238 -1.73 -24.46 6.33
N ALA A 239 -0.57 -25.12 6.53
CA ALA A 239 -0.42 -26.14 7.57
C ALA A 239 -0.64 -25.58 8.99
N ALA A 240 -0.19 -24.35 9.27
CA ALA A 240 -0.41 -23.70 10.56
C ALA A 240 -1.88 -23.34 10.79
N LYS A 241 -2.64 -23.02 9.74
CA LYS A 241 -4.09 -22.81 9.83
C LYS A 241 -4.84 -24.12 10.06
N GLU A 242 -4.45 -25.18 9.37
CA GLU A 242 -5.03 -26.52 9.53
C GLU A 242 -4.79 -27.09 10.95
N GLU A 243 -3.63 -26.77 11.55
CA GLU A 243 -3.28 -27.13 12.93
C GLU A 243 -4.06 -26.33 14.00
N ILE A 244 -4.56 -25.14 13.66
CA ILE A 244 -5.41 -24.31 14.54
C ILE A 244 -6.88 -24.72 14.44
N GLU A 245 -7.35 -25.12 13.26
CA GLU A 245 -8.76 -25.50 13.02
C GLU A 245 -9.12 -26.91 13.50
N ASN A 246 -8.15 -27.84 13.61
CA ASN A 246 -8.41 -29.19 14.07
C ASN A 246 -7.42 -29.65 15.17
N PRO A 247 -7.75 -29.48 16.46
CA PRO A 247 -6.90 -29.90 17.57
C PRO A 247 -6.62 -31.41 17.63
N SER A 248 -7.44 -32.24 16.95
CA SER A 248 -7.25 -33.70 16.86
C SER A 248 -6.24 -34.12 15.79
N ALA A 249 -5.88 -33.21 14.88
CA ALA A 249 -4.84 -33.40 13.88
C ALA A 249 -3.43 -33.02 14.40
N ARG A 250 -3.28 -32.78 15.72
CA ARG A 250 -1.97 -32.76 16.37
C ARG A 250 -1.31 -34.11 16.13
N LYS A 251 -0.41 -34.18 15.16
CA LYS A 251 0.56 -35.26 15.10
C LYS A 251 1.36 -35.17 16.39
N THR A 252 1.11 -36.09 17.32
CA THR A 252 1.82 -36.16 18.60
C THR A 252 3.32 -36.09 18.31
N ILE A 253 4.12 -35.50 19.20
CA ILE A 253 5.59 -35.37 19.01
C ILE A 253 6.24 -36.71 18.59
N LYS A 254 5.66 -37.86 18.99
CA LYS A 254 6.01 -39.21 18.52
C LYS A 254 5.85 -39.44 16.99
N GLN A 255 4.83 -38.90 16.34
CA GLN A 255 4.61 -38.98 14.89
C GLN A 255 5.49 -38.01 14.09
N ILE A 256 5.85 -36.86 14.65
CA ILE A 256 6.78 -35.92 14.01
C ILE A 256 8.22 -36.43 14.12
N ALA A 257 8.57 -37.09 15.24
CA ALA A 257 9.85 -37.76 15.42
C ALA A 257 10.04 -38.94 14.45
N SER A 258 9.00 -39.77 14.23
CA SER A 258 9.08 -40.95 13.35
C SER A 258 9.23 -40.63 11.85
N ILE A 259 8.78 -39.44 11.41
CA ILE A 259 8.95 -38.97 10.03
C ILE A 259 10.42 -38.61 9.73
N ASN A 260 11.17 -38.13 10.74
CA ASN A 260 12.58 -37.78 10.57
C ASN A 260 13.56 -38.90 10.94
N THR A 261 13.21 -39.84 11.83
CA THR A 261 14.07 -40.99 12.15
C THR A 261 14.07 -42.08 11.08
N LYS A 262 13.03 -42.18 10.24
CA LYS A 262 13.04 -43.05 9.04
C LYS A 262 14.14 -42.71 8.02
N LYS A 263 14.74 -41.52 8.10
CA LYS A 263 15.85 -41.08 7.23
C LYS A 263 17.24 -41.30 7.84
N ILE A 264 17.34 -41.78 9.08
CA ILE A 264 18.62 -41.92 9.79
C ILE A 264 18.96 -43.39 10.09
N ALA A 265 17.98 -44.29 10.21
CA ALA A 265 18.23 -45.73 10.27
C ALA A 265 18.12 -46.34 8.86
N GLY A 266 19.13 -47.10 8.45
CA GLY A 266 19.18 -47.82 7.17
C GLY A 266 18.02 -48.84 6.99
N PRO A 267 18.03 -49.64 5.90
CA PRO A 267 16.82 -50.24 5.34
C PRO A 267 16.09 -51.31 6.17
N GLU A 268 16.58 -51.70 7.35
CA GLU A 268 16.12 -52.94 8.04
C GLU A 268 15.51 -52.77 9.44
N GLY A 269 15.18 -51.55 9.88
CA GLY A 269 14.56 -51.35 11.21
C GLY A 269 13.02 -51.34 11.19
N THR A 270 12.37 -52.46 11.54
CA THR A 270 10.93 -52.51 11.84
C THR A 270 10.64 -51.78 13.14
N GLY A 271 9.83 -50.73 13.09
CA GLY A 271 9.55 -49.87 14.23
C GLY A 271 8.88 -50.58 15.40
N ALA A 272 9.38 -50.31 16.61
CA ALA A 272 8.63 -50.13 17.86
C ALA A 272 9.58 -50.05 19.08
N GLU A 273 10.81 -50.56 18.97
CA GLU A 273 11.68 -50.78 20.13
C GLU A 273 13.04 -50.12 19.91
N ASP A 274 13.17 -48.84 20.25
CA ASP A 274 14.48 -48.20 20.50
C ASP A 274 14.29 -46.82 21.16
N TYR A 275 13.43 -46.76 22.18
CA TYR A 275 13.27 -45.56 23.02
C TYR A 275 14.17 -45.56 24.26
N ALA A 276 15.00 -46.58 24.43
CA ALA A 276 15.84 -46.76 25.62
C ALA A 276 17.22 -46.08 25.54
N ASN A 277 17.62 -45.50 24.41
CA ASN A 277 18.99 -45.01 24.22
C ASN A 277 19.08 -43.57 23.71
N LEU A 278 18.49 -42.64 24.47
CA LEU A 278 18.63 -41.19 24.27
C LEU A 278 19.99 -40.63 24.73
N ASP A 279 20.86 -41.46 25.32
CA ASP A 279 22.18 -41.05 25.81
C ASP A 279 23.24 -40.94 24.69
N SER A 280 22.86 -41.27 23.45
CA SER A 280 23.76 -41.34 22.28
C SER A 280 23.52 -40.24 21.23
N VAL A 281 22.68 -39.23 21.53
CA VAL A 281 22.38 -38.15 20.56
C VAL A 281 23.54 -37.15 20.51
N ASP A 282 24.25 -37.10 19.38
CA ASP A 282 25.29 -36.10 19.12
C ASP A 282 24.68 -34.71 18.87
N ILE A 283 24.58 -33.93 19.94
CA ILE A 283 23.95 -32.60 19.99
C ILE A 283 24.62 -31.61 19.03
N SER A 284 25.90 -31.83 18.67
CA SER A 284 26.66 -30.95 17.79
C SER A 284 26.13 -30.93 16.35
N LYS A 285 25.49 -32.02 15.92
CA LYS A 285 24.90 -32.17 14.58
C LYS A 285 23.46 -31.67 14.48
N LEU A 286 22.88 -31.22 15.58
CA LEU A 286 21.52 -30.67 15.60
C LEU A 286 21.52 -29.19 15.20
N GLY A 287 20.61 -28.83 14.29
CA GLY A 287 20.26 -27.43 14.05
C GLY A 287 19.63 -26.78 15.28
N GLU A 288 19.49 -25.45 15.26
CA GLU A 288 19.07 -24.66 16.42
C GLU A 288 17.72 -25.12 17.04
N ILE A 289 16.78 -25.54 16.20
CA ILE A 289 15.47 -26.07 16.60
C ILE A 289 15.63 -27.45 17.25
N GLY A 290 16.52 -28.30 16.72
CA GLY A 290 16.81 -29.63 17.28
C GLY A 290 17.46 -29.54 18.66
N LYS A 291 18.36 -28.56 18.87
CA LYS A 291 18.96 -28.30 20.18
C LYS A 291 17.93 -27.84 21.21
N LYS A 292 17.01 -26.96 20.84
CA LYS A 292 15.90 -26.50 21.72
C LYS A 292 14.94 -27.64 22.07
N ALA A 293 14.60 -28.49 21.10
CA ALA A 293 13.75 -29.66 21.33
C ALA A 293 14.42 -30.68 22.28
N TYR A 294 15.73 -30.92 22.13
CA TYR A 294 16.48 -31.78 23.04
C TYR A 294 16.48 -31.25 24.48
N LEU A 295 16.76 -29.95 24.67
CA LEU A 295 16.73 -29.29 25.98
C LEU A 295 15.36 -29.39 26.65
N VAL A 296 14.28 -29.18 25.91
CA VAL A 296 12.90 -29.32 26.42
C VAL A 296 12.61 -30.77 26.80
N SER A 297 13.07 -31.76 26.03
CA SER A 297 12.87 -33.18 26.34
C SER A 297 13.59 -33.61 27.61
N GLN A 298 14.80 -33.09 27.88
CA GLN A 298 15.52 -33.37 29.11
C GLN A 298 14.87 -32.67 30.32
N TYR A 299 14.40 -31.44 30.14
CA TYR A 299 13.64 -30.73 31.17
C TYR A 299 12.36 -31.48 31.55
N GLU A 300 11.62 -32.00 30.57
CA GLU A 300 10.43 -32.82 30.81
C GLU A 300 10.77 -34.18 31.45
N LYS A 301 11.92 -34.79 31.13
CA LYS A 301 12.37 -36.03 31.77
C LYS A 301 12.68 -35.81 33.26
N GLU A 302 13.24 -34.67 33.62
CA GLU A 302 13.57 -34.31 35.01
C GLU A 302 12.36 -33.76 35.80
N HIS A 303 11.42 -33.07 35.14
CA HIS A 303 10.35 -32.29 35.82
C HIS A 303 8.91 -32.78 35.49
N GLY A 304 8.76 -33.77 34.61
CA GLY A 304 7.49 -34.18 33.98
C GLY A 304 6.47 -34.88 34.87
N HIS A 305 6.76 -35.13 36.15
CA HIS A 305 5.78 -35.71 37.08
C HIS A 305 4.94 -34.69 37.86
N THR A 306 5.06 -33.38 37.61
CA THR A 306 4.33 -32.35 38.39
C THR A 306 3.17 -31.64 37.68
N ARG A 307 2.89 -31.94 36.41
CA ARG A 307 1.61 -31.52 35.78
C ARG A 307 0.61 -32.66 35.74
N GLY A 308 0.23 -33.09 36.95
CA GLY A 308 -0.96 -33.89 37.17
C GLY A 308 -2.20 -33.06 36.84
N GLY A 309 -2.93 -33.46 35.80
CA GLY A 309 -4.26 -32.95 35.55
C GLY A 309 -5.22 -33.32 36.68
N LYS A 310 -6.30 -32.56 36.81
CA LYS A 310 -7.57 -33.12 37.28
C LYS A 310 -8.72 -32.51 36.49
N LYS A 311 -9.67 -33.40 36.21
CA LYS A 311 -11.03 -33.21 35.73
C LYS A 311 -11.69 -31.93 36.26
#